data_AF-A0A2E0WXU6-F1
#
_entry.id   AF-A0A2E0WXU6-F1
#
_cell.length_a   1.000
_cell.length_b   1.000
_cell.length_c   1.000
_cell.angle_alpha   90.00
_cell.angle_beta   90.00
_cell.angle_gamma   90.00
#
_symmetry.space_group_name_H-M   'P 1'
#
loop_
_entity.id
_entity.type
_entity.pdbx_description
1 polymer ?
#
loop_
_entity_poly.entity_id
_entity_poly.type
_entity_poly.pdbx_seq_one_letter_code
_entity_poly.pdbx_strand_id
1 'polypeptide(L)'
;MKLDATSCWLCEARLADAPARAAHAGHAPVVHPGFSFSISTLLLIMTLTAIVLALTAAVPGLGVPFCVLLAPALVRTAMVVSKRKETGKDVSLGRKVSLLAGSVVVSGVIMSVVSVAAVGSFCGVCLGLAAATNPNDTFMPILMLFSGAVALVVSVLLLRLFAGWIRRRYRRDVEES
;
A
#
# COMPACT_ATOMS: atom_id res chain seq x y z
N MET A 1 -53.82 -38.66 4.75
CA MET A 1 -53.31 -38.53 3.37
C MET A 1 -51.80 -38.42 3.44
N LYS A 2 -51.07 -39.47 3.03
CA LYS A 2 -49.61 -39.43 2.87
C LYS A 2 -49.33 -39.05 1.42
N LEU A 3 -48.52 -38.03 1.19
CA LEU A 3 -48.09 -37.61 -0.14
C LEU A 3 -46.76 -38.32 -0.43
N ASP A 4 -46.82 -39.35 -1.26
CA ASP A 4 -45.64 -40.09 -1.72
C ASP A 4 -44.94 -39.24 -2.81
N ALA A 5 -43.96 -38.44 -2.38
CA ALA A 5 -43.12 -37.66 -3.30
C ALA A 5 -42.13 -38.60 -3.99
N THR A 6 -42.45 -39.00 -5.24
CA THR A 6 -41.68 -39.99 -6.03
C THR A 6 -40.53 -39.36 -6.83
N SER A 7 -40.47 -38.03 -6.92
CA SER A 7 -39.47 -37.29 -7.70
C SER A 7 -39.05 -36.02 -6.98
N CYS A 8 -37.78 -35.63 -7.12
CA CYS A 8 -37.29 -34.36 -6.61
C CYS A 8 -37.85 -33.21 -7.46
N TRP A 9 -38.54 -32.25 -6.84
CA TRP A 9 -39.16 -31.13 -7.56
C TRP A 9 -38.16 -30.24 -8.31
N LEU A 10 -36.90 -30.18 -7.87
CA LEU A 10 -35.91 -29.25 -8.45
C LEU A 10 -35.18 -29.81 -9.68
N CYS A 11 -34.95 -31.11 -9.72
CA CYS A 11 -34.14 -31.75 -10.76
C CYS A 11 -34.82 -32.94 -11.44
N GLU A 12 -36.08 -33.20 -11.09
CA GLU A 12 -36.92 -34.32 -11.59
C GLU A 12 -36.30 -35.72 -11.45
N ALA A 13 -35.19 -35.85 -10.72
CA ALA A 13 -34.57 -37.14 -10.45
C ALA A 13 -35.47 -38.03 -9.61
N ARG A 14 -35.63 -39.29 -10.03
CA ARG A 14 -36.41 -40.31 -9.32
C ARG A 14 -35.66 -40.77 -8.06
N LEU A 15 -36.32 -40.70 -6.89
CA LEU A 15 -35.71 -41.12 -5.62
C LEU A 15 -35.64 -42.65 -5.44
N ALA A 16 -36.28 -43.43 -6.31
CA ALA A 16 -36.37 -44.88 -6.18
C ALA A 16 -35.03 -45.63 -6.39
N ASP A 17 -34.08 -45.02 -7.11
CA ASP A 17 -32.82 -45.67 -7.49
C ASP A 17 -31.62 -45.23 -6.64
N ALA A 18 -31.83 -44.39 -5.62
CA ALA A 18 -30.77 -43.98 -4.73
C ALA A 18 -30.45 -45.12 -3.73
N PRO A 19 -29.26 -45.76 -3.81
CA PRO A 19 -28.90 -46.78 -2.82
C PRO A 19 -28.93 -46.13 -1.44
N ALA A 20 -29.50 -46.82 -0.45
CA ALA A 20 -29.61 -46.41 0.95
C ALA A 20 -28.25 -46.32 1.67
N ARG A 21 -27.24 -45.71 1.04
CA ARG A 21 -26.08 -45.17 1.72
C ARG A 21 -26.58 -43.98 2.51
N ALA A 22 -26.51 -44.10 3.83
CA ALA A 22 -26.78 -43.03 4.78
C ALA A 22 -26.23 -41.72 4.23
N ALA A 23 -27.13 -40.85 3.75
CA ALA A 23 -26.81 -39.49 3.44
C ALA A 23 -26.43 -38.87 4.78
N HIS A 24 -25.14 -38.95 5.13
CA HIS A 24 -24.55 -37.99 6.04
C HIS A 24 -24.78 -36.65 5.34
N ALA A 25 -25.86 -35.98 5.74
CA ALA A 25 -26.07 -34.57 5.52
C ALA A 25 -24.93 -33.85 6.26
N GLY A 26 -23.73 -33.93 5.68
CA GLY A 26 -22.62 -33.10 6.05
C GLY A 26 -23.15 -31.70 5.88
N HIS A 27 -23.42 -31.03 7.00
CA HIS A 27 -23.63 -29.61 7.01
C HIS A 27 -22.40 -29.02 6.32
N ALA A 28 -22.55 -28.64 5.06
CA ALA A 28 -21.58 -27.79 4.42
C ALA A 28 -21.51 -26.57 5.35
N PRO A 29 -20.36 -26.29 5.98
CA PRO A 29 -20.28 -25.19 6.93
C PRO A 29 -20.76 -23.95 6.17
N VAL A 30 -21.81 -23.32 6.68
CA VAL A 30 -22.25 -22.02 6.20
C VAL A 30 -21.11 -21.08 6.56
N VAL A 31 -20.16 -20.93 5.65
CA VAL A 31 -19.07 -19.98 5.78
C VAL A 31 -19.72 -18.62 5.56
N HIS A 32 -20.22 -18.03 6.64
CA HIS A 32 -20.54 -16.62 6.63
C HIS A 32 -19.26 -15.89 6.25
N PRO A 33 -19.25 -15.06 5.19
CA PRO A 33 -18.13 -14.21 4.87
C PRO A 33 -18.06 -13.08 5.92
N GLY A 34 -17.75 -13.45 7.16
CA GLY A 34 -17.40 -12.51 8.19
C GLY A 34 -16.16 -11.77 7.72
N PHE A 35 -16.20 -10.45 7.76
CA PHE A 35 -15.01 -9.62 7.61
C PHE A 35 -14.07 -9.90 8.79
N SER A 36 -13.32 -10.99 8.72
CA SER A 36 -12.24 -11.29 9.67
C SER A 36 -11.06 -10.41 9.28
N PHE A 37 -11.03 -9.20 9.86
CA PHE A 37 -9.83 -8.39 9.86
C PHE A 37 -8.80 -9.14 10.70
N SER A 38 -7.71 -9.58 10.06
CA SER A 38 -6.60 -10.19 10.80
C SER A 38 -6.13 -9.20 11.86
N ILE A 39 -5.99 -9.66 13.11
CA ILE A 39 -5.49 -8.88 14.26
C ILE A 39 -4.19 -8.14 13.89
N SER A 40 -3.36 -8.73 13.03
CA SER A 40 -2.15 -8.07 12.49
C SER A 40 -2.44 -6.76 11.76
N THR A 41 -3.48 -6.72 10.93
CA THR A 41 -3.87 -5.50 10.19
C THR A 41 -4.35 -4.42 11.14
N LEU A 42 -5.10 -4.80 12.19
CA LEU A 42 -5.61 -3.88 13.20
C LEU A 42 -4.47 -3.26 14.00
N LEU A 43 -3.50 -4.08 14.43
CA LEU A 43 -2.28 -3.61 15.10
C LEU A 43 -1.43 -2.71 14.19
N LEU A 44 -1.35 -3.02 12.90
CA LEU A 44 -0.65 -2.18 11.94
C LEU A 44 -1.34 -0.81 11.79
N ILE A 45 -2.67 -0.79 11.59
CA ILE A 45 -3.42 0.47 11.49
C ILE A 45 -3.26 1.30 12.76
N MET A 46 -3.38 0.66 13.95
CA MET A 46 -3.21 1.34 15.24
C MET A 46 -1.83 1.96 15.41
N THR A 47 -0.76 1.21 15.16
CA THR A 47 0.61 1.74 15.28
C THR A 47 0.88 2.85 14.26
N LEU A 48 0.33 2.72 13.05
CA LEU A 48 0.42 3.73 12.02
C LEU A 48 -0.28 5.03 12.42
N THR A 49 -1.52 4.95 12.94
CA THR A 49 -2.23 6.12 13.47
C THR A 49 -1.52 6.74 14.66
N ALA A 50 -0.91 5.94 15.54
CA ALA A 50 -0.13 6.42 16.66
C ALA A 50 1.12 7.19 16.19
N ILE A 51 1.82 6.69 15.18
CA ILE A 51 2.96 7.38 14.57
C ILE A 51 2.53 8.71 13.93
N VAL A 52 1.41 8.73 13.20
CA VAL A 52 0.87 9.96 12.60
C VAL A 52 0.56 10.99 13.69
N LEU A 53 -0.15 10.57 14.75
CA LEU A 53 -0.50 11.45 15.87
C LEU A 53 0.74 11.96 16.61
N ALA A 54 1.71 11.10 16.87
CA ALA A 54 2.97 11.46 17.50
C ALA A 54 3.76 12.46 16.64
N LEU A 55 3.82 12.26 15.32
CA LEU A 55 4.48 13.19 14.39
C LEU A 55 3.77 14.54 14.35
N THR A 56 2.43 14.56 14.29
CA THR A 56 1.66 15.82 14.33
C THR A 56 1.83 16.57 15.65
N ALA A 57 1.95 15.84 16.77
CA ALA A 57 2.14 16.44 18.09
C ALA A 57 3.56 17.00 18.26
N ALA A 58 4.58 16.30 17.72
CA ALA A 58 5.97 16.75 17.81
C ALA A 58 6.27 17.91 16.87
N VAL A 59 5.85 17.83 15.60
CA VAL A 59 6.06 18.88 14.60
C VAL A 59 4.84 18.93 13.66
N PRO A 60 3.93 19.90 13.82
CA PRO A 60 2.66 19.94 13.07
C PRO A 60 2.86 20.00 11.56
N GLY A 61 3.99 20.55 11.10
CA GLY A 61 4.34 20.61 9.67
C GLY A 61 4.68 19.26 9.03
N LEU A 62 5.05 18.23 9.81
CA LEU A 62 5.46 16.91 9.31
C LEU A 62 4.30 15.93 9.15
N GLY A 63 3.17 16.16 9.81
CA GLY A 63 2.03 15.24 9.77
C GLY A 63 1.38 15.14 8.39
N VAL A 64 1.15 16.28 7.73
CA VAL A 64 0.52 16.34 6.40
C VAL A 64 1.35 15.62 5.34
N PRO A 65 2.67 15.89 5.16
CA PRO A 65 3.46 15.14 4.21
C PRO A 65 3.46 13.66 4.57
N PHE A 66 3.66 13.29 5.84
CA PHE A 66 3.65 11.89 6.26
C PHE A 66 2.35 11.15 5.89
N CYS A 67 1.18 11.76 6.07
CA CYS A 67 -0.10 11.21 5.64
C CYS A 67 -0.19 11.00 4.12
N VAL A 68 0.28 11.98 3.33
CA VAL A 68 0.33 11.88 1.86
C VAL A 68 1.24 10.74 1.41
N LEU A 69 2.33 10.48 2.15
CA LEU A 69 3.25 9.36 1.87
C LEU A 69 2.68 8.00 2.28
N LEU A 70 1.91 7.96 3.36
CA LEU A 70 1.29 6.74 3.87
C LEU A 70 0.20 6.22 2.95
N ALA A 71 -0.57 7.13 2.34
CA ALA A 71 -1.71 6.78 1.49
C ALA A 71 -1.34 5.77 0.38
N PRO A 72 -0.34 5.99 -0.49
CA PRO A 72 -0.01 5.01 -1.54
C PRO A 72 0.55 3.69 -0.98
N ALA A 73 1.27 3.72 0.14
CA ALA A 73 1.76 2.50 0.79
C ALA A 73 0.58 1.67 1.33
N LEU A 74 -0.37 2.31 2.00
CA LEU A 74 -1.59 1.68 2.50
C LEU A 74 -2.46 1.13 1.37
N VAL A 75 -2.70 1.92 0.32
CA VAL A 75 -3.49 1.48 -0.85
C VAL A 75 -2.86 0.26 -1.51
N ARG A 76 -1.53 0.24 -1.69
CA ARG A 76 -0.84 -0.90 -2.29
C ARG A 76 -0.92 -2.14 -1.41
N THR A 77 -0.79 -1.96 -0.10
CA THR A 77 -0.90 -3.06 0.87
C THR A 77 -2.33 -3.62 0.88
N ALA A 78 -3.33 -2.74 0.89
CA ALA A 78 -4.74 -3.11 0.83
C ALA A 78 -5.08 -3.87 -0.46
N MET A 79 -4.61 -3.40 -1.61
CA MET A 79 -4.79 -4.09 -2.90
C MET A 79 -4.17 -5.49 -2.91
N VAL A 80 -2.94 -5.64 -2.41
CA VAL A 80 -2.25 -6.94 -2.36
C VAL A 80 -2.96 -7.89 -1.41
N VAL A 81 -3.43 -7.41 -0.27
CA VAL A 81 -4.19 -8.21 0.71
C VAL A 81 -5.55 -8.62 0.13
N SER A 82 -6.27 -7.68 -0.50
CA SER A 82 -7.57 -7.96 -1.11
C SER A 82 -7.47 -9.01 -2.22
N LYS A 83 -6.52 -8.82 -3.15
CA LYS A 83 -6.32 -9.74 -4.27
C LYS A 83 -5.89 -11.14 -3.81
N ARG A 84 -5.10 -11.23 -2.73
CA ARG A 84 -4.73 -12.52 -2.12
C ARG A 84 -5.90 -13.23 -1.46
N LYS A 85 -6.80 -12.48 -0.81
CA LYS A 85 -8.01 -13.03 -0.19
C LYS A 85 -8.93 -13.67 -1.23
N GLU A 86 -8.98 -13.11 -2.44
CA GLU A 86 -9.79 -13.63 -3.56
C GLU A 86 -9.24 -14.92 -4.18
N THR A 87 -7.93 -15.18 -4.10
CA THR A 87 -7.32 -16.30 -4.85
C THR A 87 -7.22 -17.61 -4.05
N GLY A 88 -7.50 -17.61 -2.74
CA GLY A 88 -7.49 -18.81 -1.89
C GLY A 88 -6.18 -19.62 -1.86
N LYS A 89 -5.08 -19.08 -2.42
CA LYS A 89 -3.81 -19.79 -2.58
C LYS A 89 -2.88 -19.51 -1.40
N ASP A 90 -2.36 -20.58 -0.80
CA ASP A 90 -1.28 -20.51 0.18
C ASP A 90 -0.05 -19.83 -0.42
N VAL A 91 0.37 -18.76 0.23
CA VAL A 91 1.42 -17.88 -0.27
C VAL A 91 2.78 -18.37 0.20
N SER A 92 3.55 -18.92 -0.75
CA SER A 92 4.92 -19.36 -0.51
C SER A 92 5.78 -18.24 0.10
N LEU A 93 6.63 -18.62 1.06
CA LEU A 93 7.50 -17.72 1.82
C LEU A 93 8.35 -16.82 0.92
N GLY A 94 8.85 -17.35 -0.20
CA GLY A 94 9.64 -16.57 -1.16
C GLY A 94 8.87 -15.39 -1.77
N ARG A 95 7.57 -15.56 -2.04
CA ARG A 95 6.74 -14.49 -2.62
C ARG A 95 6.39 -13.42 -1.58
N LYS A 96 6.32 -13.77 -0.28
CA LYS A 96 6.18 -12.78 0.81
C LYS A 96 7.41 -11.88 0.92
N VAL A 97 8.62 -12.44 0.84
CA VAL A 97 9.87 -11.65 0.90
C VAL A 97 10.00 -10.70 -0.29
N SER A 98 9.63 -11.14 -1.49
CA SER A 98 9.69 -10.28 -2.69
C SER A 98 8.75 -9.06 -2.62
N LEU A 99 7.59 -9.20 -1.98
CA LEU A 99 6.64 -8.12 -1.77
C LEU A 99 7.14 -7.14 -0.71
N LEU A 100 7.79 -7.67 0.33
CA LEU A 100 8.36 -6.87 1.41
C LEU A 100 9.57 -6.06 0.94
N ALA A 101 10.42 -6.64 0.10
CA ALA A 101 11.52 -5.91 -0.54
C ALA A 101 10.99 -4.79 -1.47
N GLY A 102 9.90 -5.06 -2.18
CA GLY A 102 9.26 -4.06 -3.04
C GLY A 102 8.69 -2.86 -2.27
N SER A 103 8.07 -3.09 -1.11
CA SER A 103 7.54 -2.01 -0.26
C SER A 103 8.65 -1.20 0.39
N VAL A 104 9.72 -1.84 0.86
CA VAL A 104 10.88 -1.15 1.47
C VAL A 104 11.55 -0.19 0.48
N VAL A 105 11.75 -0.61 -0.77
CA VAL A 105 12.36 0.24 -1.80
C VAL A 105 11.48 1.45 -2.12
N VAL A 106 10.16 1.26 -2.22
CA VAL A 106 9.21 2.36 -2.47
C VAL A 106 9.16 3.33 -1.30
N SER A 107 9.09 2.83 -0.06
CA SER A 107 9.16 3.69 1.12
C SER A 107 10.49 4.43 1.22
N GLY A 108 11.63 3.79 0.91
CA GLY A 108 12.94 4.43 0.94
C GLY A 108 13.07 5.60 -0.04
N VAL A 109 12.53 5.44 -1.26
CA VAL A 109 12.53 6.51 -2.27
C VAL A 109 11.59 7.64 -1.90
N ILE A 110 10.43 7.31 -1.35
CA ILE A 110 9.50 8.32 -0.85
C ILE A 110 10.18 9.14 0.27
N MET A 111 10.86 8.47 1.22
CA MET A 111 11.60 9.14 2.29
C MET A 111 12.71 10.04 1.74
N SER A 112 13.48 9.59 0.74
CA SER A 112 14.57 10.41 0.19
C SER A 112 14.06 11.67 -0.51
N VAL A 113 12.98 11.57 -1.30
CA VAL A 113 12.36 12.75 -1.94
C VAL A 113 11.86 13.75 -0.90
N VAL A 114 11.23 13.27 0.17
CA VAL A 114 10.69 14.13 1.23
C VAL A 114 11.81 14.78 2.03
N SER A 115 12.88 14.06 2.35
CA SER A 115 14.06 14.64 3.02
C SER A 115 14.70 15.74 2.16
N VAL A 116 14.86 15.52 0.86
CA VAL A 116 15.41 16.53 -0.06
C VAL A 116 14.49 17.76 -0.12
N ALA A 117 13.17 17.55 -0.22
CA ALA A 117 12.19 18.64 -0.24
C ALA A 117 12.17 19.44 1.08
N ALA A 118 12.26 18.76 2.22
CA ALA A 118 12.28 19.39 3.54
C ALA A 118 13.54 20.22 3.76
N VAL A 119 14.71 19.66 3.45
CA VAL A 119 16.00 20.37 3.55
C VAL A 119 16.02 21.56 2.58
N GLY A 120 15.56 21.36 1.34
CA GLY A 120 15.46 22.45 0.36
C GLY A 120 14.55 23.58 0.82
N SER A 121 13.39 23.26 1.39
CA SER A 121 12.45 24.25 1.92
C SER A 121 13.04 24.99 3.13
N PHE A 122 13.68 24.27 4.05
CA PHE A 122 14.32 24.87 5.23
C PHE A 122 15.47 25.82 4.83
N CYS A 123 16.39 25.35 3.99
CA CYS A 123 17.48 26.18 3.47
C CYS A 123 16.93 27.38 2.69
N GLY A 124 15.86 27.18 1.91
CA GLY A 124 15.16 28.25 1.19
C GLY A 124 14.66 29.35 2.12
N VAL A 125 13.98 28.99 3.20
CA VAL A 125 13.44 29.96 4.16
C VAL A 125 14.55 30.65 4.94
N CYS A 126 15.52 29.92 5.48
CA CYS A 126 16.60 30.49 6.30
C CYS A 126 17.51 31.42 5.49
N LEU A 127 17.92 31.00 4.30
CA LEU A 127 18.79 31.82 3.44
C LEU A 127 18.04 32.99 2.82
N GLY A 128 16.76 32.82 2.46
CA GLY A 128 15.92 33.91 1.99
C GLY A 128 15.78 35.01 3.05
N LEU A 129 15.60 34.62 4.32
CA LEU A 129 15.54 35.56 5.42
C LEU A 129 16.88 36.26 5.69
N ALA A 130 17.99 35.52 5.60
CA ALA A 130 19.33 36.09 5.75
C ALA A 130 19.72 37.05 4.60
N ALA A 131 19.26 36.77 3.38
CA ALA A 131 19.47 37.66 2.24
C ALA A 131 18.67 38.97 2.37
N ALA A 132 17.48 38.91 2.99
CA ALA A 132 16.66 40.10 3.22
C ALA A 132 17.29 41.10 4.20
N THR A 133 18.18 40.66 5.09
CA THR A 133 18.82 41.53 6.10
C THR A 133 20.10 42.20 5.61
N ASN A 134 20.74 41.69 4.55
CA ASN A 134 21.99 42.26 4.01
C ASN A 134 21.89 42.44 2.48
N PRO A 135 21.41 43.60 1.99
CA PRO A 135 21.15 43.81 0.57
C PRO A 135 22.41 43.96 -0.31
N ASN A 136 23.61 44.00 0.28
CA ASN A 136 24.85 44.28 -0.46
C ASN A 136 25.52 43.03 -1.07
N ASP A 137 25.10 41.82 -0.67
CA ASP A 137 25.70 40.56 -1.13
C ASP A 137 24.92 39.95 -2.30
N THR A 138 25.18 40.47 -3.51
CA THR A 138 24.58 39.98 -4.77
C THR A 138 24.92 38.52 -5.12
N PHE A 139 25.88 37.90 -4.44
CA PHE A 139 26.32 36.52 -4.70
C PHE A 139 25.38 35.45 -4.11
N MET A 140 24.72 35.73 -2.97
CA MET A 140 23.80 34.81 -2.30
C MET A 140 22.56 34.38 -3.11
N PRO A 141 21.84 35.27 -3.82
CA PRO A 141 20.65 34.88 -4.58
C PRO A 141 20.99 33.95 -5.77
N ILE A 142 22.18 34.10 -6.36
CA ILE A 142 22.63 33.26 -7.48
C ILE A 142 22.84 31.81 -6.98
N LEU A 143 23.49 31.63 -5.83
CA LEU A 143 23.68 30.32 -5.21
C LEU A 143 22.35 29.64 -4.83
N MET A 144 21.36 30.41 -4.36
CA MET A 144 20.01 29.87 -4.10
C MET A 144 19.32 29.35 -5.37
N LEU A 145 19.42 30.10 -6.47
CA LEU A 145 18.88 29.67 -7.76
C LEU A 145 19.54 28.38 -8.25
N PHE A 146 20.86 28.28 -8.17
CA PHE A 146 21.58 27.07 -8.59
C PHE A 146 21.27 25.86 -7.70
N SER A 147 21.29 26.01 -6.38
CA SER A 147 20.98 24.90 -5.46
C SER A 147 19.53 24.41 -5.61
N GLY A 148 18.57 25.32 -5.78
CA GLY A 148 17.17 24.98 -6.06
C GLY A 148 17.02 24.24 -7.40
N ALA A 149 17.67 24.73 -8.45
CA ALA A 149 17.66 24.09 -9.76
C ALA A 149 18.27 22.69 -9.73
N VAL A 150 19.41 22.51 -9.05
CA VAL A 150 20.07 21.21 -8.89
C VAL A 150 19.18 20.25 -8.11
N ALA A 151 18.58 20.68 -6.99
CA ALA A 151 17.69 19.85 -6.19
C ALA A 151 16.45 19.39 -6.98
N LEU A 152 15.88 20.28 -7.79
CA LEU A 152 14.74 19.97 -8.65
C LEU A 152 15.13 18.96 -9.74
N VAL A 153 16.27 19.18 -10.42
CA VAL A 153 16.77 18.26 -11.46
C VAL A 153 17.03 16.88 -10.87
N VAL A 154 17.71 16.78 -9.73
CA VAL A 154 17.99 15.51 -9.05
C VAL A 154 16.68 14.81 -8.65
N SER A 155 15.72 15.55 -8.09
CA SER A 155 14.43 15.00 -7.70
C SER A 155 13.65 14.43 -8.89
N VAL A 156 13.62 15.16 -10.02
CA VAL A 156 12.97 14.70 -11.26
C VAL A 156 13.68 13.48 -11.86
N LEU A 157 15.01 13.45 -11.81
CA LEU A 157 15.81 12.31 -12.28
C LEU A 157 15.53 11.05 -11.46
N LEU A 158 15.51 11.18 -10.13
CA LEU A 158 15.16 10.10 -9.22
C LEU A 158 13.74 9.59 -9.47
N LEU A 159 12.76 10.48 -9.62
CA LEU A 159 11.39 10.10 -9.96
C LEU A 159 11.30 9.36 -11.29
N ARG A 160 12.02 9.80 -12.32
CA ARG A 160 12.03 9.13 -13.63
C ARG A 160 12.69 7.76 -13.59
N LEU A 161 13.86 7.66 -12.96
CA LEU A 161 14.55 6.38 -12.77
C LEU A 161 13.66 5.41 -11.98
N PHE A 162 12.96 5.91 -10.97
CA PHE A 162 12.08 5.11 -10.14
C PHE A 162 10.82 4.67 -10.87
N ALA A 163 10.15 5.57 -11.61
CA ALA A 163 9.02 5.22 -12.46
C ALA A 163 9.42 4.19 -13.52
N GLY A 164 10.62 4.33 -14.11
CA GLY A 164 11.19 3.36 -15.03
C GLY A 164 11.43 2.00 -14.36
N TRP A 165 11.98 1.98 -13.15
CA TRP A 165 12.22 0.76 -12.39
C TRP A 165 10.92 0.06 -11.98
N ILE A 166 9.91 0.80 -11.49
CA ILE A 166 8.58 0.27 -11.19
C ILE A 166 7.95 -0.34 -12.44
N ARG A 167 7.99 0.35 -13.59
CA ARG A 167 7.44 -0.18 -14.84
C ARG A 167 8.16 -1.45 -15.28
N ARG A 168 9.49 -1.49 -15.19
CA ARG A 168 10.29 -2.69 -15.50
C ARG A 168 9.93 -3.86 -14.59
N ARG A 169 9.74 -3.61 -13.29
CA ARG A 169 9.38 -4.65 -12.32
C ARG A 169 7.95 -5.15 -12.54
N TYR A 170 7.01 -4.25 -12.79
CA TYR A 170 5.64 -4.61 -13.14
C TYR A 170 5.59 -5.51 -14.38
N ARG A 171 6.40 -5.21 -15.40
CA ARG A 171 6.48 -6.03 -16.62
C ARG A 171 6.97 -7.45 -16.31
N ARG A 172 8.02 -7.61 -15.48
CA ARG A 172 8.48 -8.95 -15.05
C ARG A 172 7.41 -9.73 -14.28
N ASP A 173 6.69 -9.07 -13.37
CA ASP A 173 5.67 -9.73 -12.55
C ASP A 173 4.45 -10.20 -13.36
N VAL A 174 4.21 -9.62 -14.55
CA VAL A 174 3.11 -10.00 -15.46
C VAL A 174 3.52 -11.12 -16.43
N GLU A 175 4.77 -11.13 -16.91
CA GLU A 175 5.25 -12.12 -17.87
C GLU A 175 5.49 -13.51 -17.25
N GLU A 176 5.69 -13.60 -15.93
CA GLU A 176 5.91 -14.86 -15.19
C GLU A 176 4.64 -15.42 -14.52
N SER A 177 3.45 -14.87 -14.82
CA SER A 177 2.21 -15.19 -14.11
C SER A 177 1.13 -15.77 -15.03
#